data_AF-A0A519Z6H8-F1
#
_entry.id   AF-A0A519Z6H8-F1
#
_cell.length_a   1.000
_cell.length_b   1.000
_cell.length_c   1.000
_cell.angle_alpha   90.00
_cell.angle_beta   90.00
_cell.angle_gamma   90.00
#
_symmetry.space_group_name_H-M   'P 1'
#
loop_
_entity.id
_entity.type
_entity.pdbx_description
1 polymer ?
#
loop_
_entity_poly.entity_id
_entity_poly.type
_entity_poly.pdbx_seq_one_letter_code
_entity_poly.pdbx_strand_id
1 'polypeptide(L)' 'MFVFLDFDGTMHPVRSLTEAMIRNMATSVLGSQDAAAQWLLRPAMGLNQSRPIDLLKSTEGIIMVADLLTRMEYGVYA' A
#
# COMPACT_ATOMS: atom_id res chain seq x y z
N MET A 1 21.94 -0.36 -4.96
CA MET A 1 21.93 0.37 -6.23
C MET A 1 21.01 -0.35 -7.19
N PHE A 2 19.77 0.10 -7.33
CA PHE A 2 18.83 -0.24 -8.42
C PHE A 2 17.93 0.98 -8.61
N VAL A 3 17.96 1.58 -9.80
CA VAL A 3 17.19 2.77 -10.18
C VAL A 3 16.31 2.36 -11.36
N PHE A 4 15.00 2.35 -11.16
CA PHE A 4 14.01 2.23 -12.24
C PHE A 4 13.63 3.64 -12.70
N LEU A 5 13.53 3.84 -14.01
CA LEU A 5 13.22 5.12 -14.65
C LEU A 5 11.69 5.21 -14.84
N ASP A 6 11.03 6.20 -14.23
CA ASP A 6 9.62 6.53 -14.48
C ASP A 6 9.49 7.73 -15.43
N PHE A 7 8.35 7.81 -16.13
CA PHE A 7 8.09 8.65 -17.32
C PHE A 7 8.00 10.17 -17.08
N ASP A 8 8.13 10.66 -15.84
CA ASP A 8 7.93 12.08 -15.46
C ASP A 8 9.24 12.86 -15.17
N GLY A 9 10.40 12.21 -15.18
CA GLY A 9 11.70 12.90 -15.02
C GLY A 9 11.99 13.42 -13.61
N THR A 10 11.16 13.11 -12.62
CA THR A 10 11.34 13.47 -11.21
C THR A 10 12.00 12.32 -10.43
N MET A 11 13.13 12.61 -9.76
CA MET A 11 13.89 11.63 -8.98
C MET A 11 13.15 11.31 -7.67
N HIS A 12 12.24 10.35 -7.70
CA HIS A 12 11.54 9.88 -6.51
C HIS A 12 12.42 8.90 -5.73
N PRO A 13 12.70 9.14 -4.44
CA PRO A 13 13.38 8.13 -3.61
C PRO A 13 12.54 6.84 -3.66
N VAL A 14 13.19 5.67 -3.72
CA VAL A 14 12.60 4.31 -3.88
C VAL A 14 11.39 4.03 -2.96
N ARG A 15 11.23 4.82 -1.89
CA ARG A 15 10.10 4.86 -0.96
C ARG A 15 8.78 5.29 -1.62
N SER A 16 8.80 6.25 -2.54
CA SER A 16 7.59 6.82 -3.16
C SER A 16 6.86 5.83 -4.08
N LEU A 17 7.60 4.91 -4.70
CA LEU A 17 7.04 3.86 -5.56
C LEU A 17 6.25 2.82 -4.75
N THR A 18 6.68 2.54 -3.53
CA THR A 18 5.98 1.59 -2.65
C THR A 18 4.61 2.11 -2.19
N GLU A 19 4.48 3.41 -1.92
CA GLU A 19 3.17 4.02 -1.63
C GLU A 19 2.20 3.90 -2.80
N ALA A 20 2.66 4.19 -4.01
CA ALA A 20 1.86 4.06 -5.22
C ALA A 20 1.44 2.60 -5.48
N MET A 21 2.35 1.64 -5.31
CA MET A 21 2.04 0.21 -5.43
C MET A 21 0.98 -0.24 -4.41
N ILE A 22 1.15 0.11 -3.13
CA ILE A 22 0.20 -0.25 -2.08
C ILE A 22 -1.17 0.38 -2.33
N ARG A 23 -1.21 1.64 -2.80
CA ARG A 23 -2.47 2.31 -3.18
C ARG A 23 -3.17 1.59 -4.33
N ASN A 24 -2.43 1.15 -5.35
CA ASN A 24 -3.00 0.40 -6.47
C ASN A 24 -3.51 -0.97 -6.04
N MET A 25 -2.76 -1.69 -5.20
CA MET A 25 -3.18 -2.97 -4.65
C MET A 25 -4.45 -2.80 -3.79
N ALA A 26 -4.47 -1.82 -2.90
CA ALA A 26 -5.66 -1.47 -2.12
C ALA A 26 -6.86 -1.09 -3.02
N THR A 27 -6.62 -0.41 -4.14
CA THR A 27 -7.68 -0.08 -5.11
C THR A 27 -8.25 -1.33 -5.77
N SER A 28 -7.39 -2.29 -6.13
CA SER A 28 -7.81 -3.57 -6.71
C SER A 28 -8.61 -4.41 -5.71
N VAL A 29 -8.17 -4.46 -4.44
CA VAL A 29 -8.80 -5.25 -3.38
C VAL A 29 -10.10 -4.61 -2.88
N LEU A 30 -10.14 -3.29 -2.73
CA LEU A 30 -11.30 -2.56 -2.18
C LEU A 30 -12.25 -2.06 -3.27
N GLY A 31 -11.89 -2.21 -4.54
CA GLY A 31 -12.71 -1.91 -5.71
C GLY A 31 -12.77 -0.43 -6.11
N SER A 32 -12.17 0.50 -5.36
CA SER A 32 -12.11 1.92 -5.74
C SER A 32 -10.94 2.67 -5.09
N GLN A 33 -10.48 3.73 -5.77
CA GLN A 33 -9.37 4.55 -5.28
C GLN A 33 -9.75 5.33 -4.01
N ASP A 34 -11.01 5.74 -3.89
CA ASP A 34 -11.52 6.44 -2.71
C ASP A 34 -11.55 5.51 -1.49
N ALA A 35 -12.04 4.27 -1.66
CA ALA A 35 -12.00 3.25 -0.62
C ALA A 35 -10.55 2.91 -0.21
N ALA A 36 -9.63 2.82 -1.17
CA ALA A 36 -8.21 2.64 -0.90
C ALA A 36 -7.61 3.80 -0.11
N ALA A 37 -7.89 5.04 -0.50
CA ALA A 37 -7.42 6.22 0.22
C ALA A 37 -7.96 6.27 1.65
N GLN A 38 -9.26 6.00 1.82
CA GLN A 38 -9.90 5.90 3.14
C GLN A 38 -9.26 4.81 3.99
N TRP A 39 -9.01 3.63 3.42
CA TRP A 39 -8.39 2.52 4.13
C TRP A 39 -6.97 2.85 4.60
N LEU A 40 -6.16 3.50 3.74
CA LEU A 40 -4.80 3.93 4.10
C LEU A 40 -4.76 4.93 5.26
N LEU A 41 -5.81 5.74 5.41
CA LEU A 41 -5.94 6.74 6.47
C LEU A 41 -6.58 6.19 7.74
N ARG A 42 -7.25 5.03 7.67
CA ARG A 42 -7.94 4.42 8.81
C ARG A 42 -7.05 3.41 9.52
N PRO A 43 -7.16 3.30 10.85
CA PRO A 43 -6.45 2.26 11.60
C PRO A 43 -7.00 0.88 11.19
N ALA A 44 -6.12 0.03 10.65
CA ALA A 44 -6.48 -1.32 10.27
C ALA A 44 -6.29 -2.27 11.47
N MET A 45 -7.32 -3.03 11.84
CA MET A 45 -7.22 -3.99 12.94
C MET A 45 -6.12 -5.03 12.70
N GLY A 46 -5.94 -5.46 11.44
CA GLY A 46 -4.87 -6.38 11.04
C GLY A 46 -3.45 -5.81 11.13
N LEU A 47 -3.31 -4.49 11.34
CA LEU A 47 -2.03 -3.79 11.53
C LEU A 47 -1.87 -3.29 12.97
N ASN A 48 -2.42 -4.02 13.94
CA ASN A 48 -2.38 -3.63 15.35
C ASN A 48 -2.99 -2.24 15.60
N GLN A 49 -4.10 -1.94 14.91
CA GLN A 49 -4.78 -0.63 14.92
C GLN A 49 -3.89 0.55 14.44
N SER A 50 -2.82 0.26 13.71
CA SER A 50 -1.97 1.29 13.10
C SER A 50 -2.53 1.71 11.74
N ARG A 51 -2.26 2.97 11.37
CA ARG A 51 -2.61 3.48 10.04
C ARG A 51 -1.62 2.94 9.02
N PRO A 52 -2.06 2.33 7.91
CA PRO A 52 -1.18 1.86 6.85
C PRO A 52 -0.18 2.93 6.40
N ILE A 53 -0.63 4.17 6.21
CA ILE A 53 0.23 5.29 5.76
C ILE A 53 1.38 5.62 6.72
N ASP A 54 1.22 5.40 8.02
CA ASP A 54 2.34 5.56 8.98
C ASP A 54 3.33 4.40 8.90
N LEU A 55 2.83 3.21 8.60
CA LEU A 55 3.65 2.00 8.46
C LEU A 55 4.47 2.00 7.17
N LEU A 56 4.03 2.69 6.12
CA LEU A 56 4.79 2.85 4.87
C LEU A 56 6.11 3.62 5.04
N LYS A 57 6.34 4.25 6.20
CA LYS A 57 7.62 4.91 6.55
C LYS A 57 8.76 3.92 6.81
N SER A 58 8.45 2.65 7.05
CA SER A 58 9.41 1.58 7.35
C SER A 58 9.20 0.37 6.45
N THR A 59 10.29 -0.29 6.05
CA THR A 59 10.22 -1.49 5.19
C THR A 59 9.37 -2.61 5.79
N GLU A 60 9.46 -2.82 7.11
CA GLU A 60 8.63 -3.82 7.81
C GLU A 60 7.13 -3.48 7.71
N GLY A 61 6.78 -2.20 7.87
CA GLY A 61 5.39 -1.77 7.76
C GLY A 61 4.83 -1.92 6.35
N ILE A 62 5.64 -1.69 5.31
CA ILE A 62 5.25 -1.97 3.92
C ILE A 62 4.92 -3.45 3.73
N ILE A 63 5.74 -4.36 4.26
CA ILE A 63 5.51 -5.81 4.16
C ILE A 63 4.22 -6.20 4.88
N MET A 64 3.96 -5.66 6.08
CA MET A 64 2.72 -5.92 6.83
C MET A 64 1.47 -5.44 6.07
N VAL A 65 1.54 -4.24 5.48
CA VAL A 65 0.43 -3.67 4.71
C VAL A 65 0.17 -4.49 3.44
N ALA A 66 1.23 -4.89 2.72
CA ALA A 66 1.12 -5.75 1.54
C ALA A 66 0.52 -7.12 1.89
N ASP A 67 1.02 -7.79 2.94
CA ASP A 67 0.52 -9.09 3.39
C ASP A 67 -0.96 -9.00 3.78
N LEU A 68 -1.38 -7.93 4.45
CA LEU A 68 -2.78 -7.71 4.79
C LEU A 68 -3.66 -7.53 3.54
N LEU A 69 -3.22 -6.73 2.57
CA LEU A 69 -3.96 -6.54 1.31
C LEU A 69 -4.06 -7.85 0.53
N THR A 70 -2.98 -8.62 0.45
CA THR A 70 -2.97 -9.93 -0.18
C THR A 70 -3.93 -10.90 0.50
N ARG A 71 -3.99 -10.92 1.85
CA ARG A 71 -5.00 -11.72 2.58
C ARG A 71 -6.43 -11.26 2.30
N MET A 72 -6.66 -9.96 2.18
CA MET A 72 -7.97 -9.42 1.82
C MET A 72 -8.36 -9.80 0.38
N GLU A 73 -7.40 -9.83 -0.55
CA GLU A 73 -7.59 -10.29 -1.94
C GLU A 73 -7.95 -11.78 -2.01
N TYR A 74 -7.20 -12.64 -1.31
CA TYR A 74 -7.45 -14.09 -1.28
C TYR A 74 -8.76 -14.47 -0.57
N GLY A 75 -9.36 -13.57 0.23
CA GLY A 75 -10.64 -13.78 0.91
C GLY A 75 -11.88 -13.55 0.05
N VAL A 76 -11.75 -13.06 -1.19
CA VAL A 76 -12.87 -12.64 -2.06
C VAL A 76 -12.81 -13.34 -3.43
N TYR A 77 -12.63 -14.66 -3.42
CA TYR A 77 -13.11 -15.53 -4.50
C TYR A 77 -14.15 -16.50 -3.92
N ALA A 78 -15.36 -16.00 -3.74
CA ALA A 78 -16.56 -16.82 -3.57
C ALA A 78 -17.67 -16.25 -4.47
#